data_AF-A0A9Q1ICT5-F1
#
_entry.id   AF-A0A9Q1ICT5-F1
#
_cell.length_a   1.000
_cell.length_b   1.000
_cell.length_c   1.000
_cell.angle_alpha   90.00
_cell.angle_beta   90.00
_cell.angle_gamma   90.00
#
_symmetry.space_group_name_H-M   'P 1'
#
loop_
_entity.id
_entity.type
_entity.pdbx_description
1 polymer ?
#
loop_
_entity_poly.entity_id
_entity_poly.type
_entity_poly.pdbx_seq_one_letter_code
_entity_poly.pdbx_strand_id
1 'polypeptide(L)'
;MNSLFSPTSDVKRDLEELQVKHRDLLKTISYYAAKEACVCPRGWKIHQGICYYFSTEKMNWAQSAVLHLKGGKSGYCKGPQEQNFLLSNVGETHWIGLNDQETEGQWVWVDNTPLDKSATQ
;
A
#
# COMPACT_ATOMS: atom_id res chain seq x y z
N MET A 1 51.64 12.13 34.04
CA MET A 1 50.41 12.95 34.14
C MET A 1 49.28 12.13 33.56
N ASN A 2 48.50 11.47 34.42
CA ASN A 2 47.43 10.58 33.98
C ASN A 2 46.17 11.41 33.74
N SER A 3 45.79 11.53 32.47
CA SER A 3 44.57 12.21 32.05
C SER A 3 43.36 11.42 32.56
N LEU A 4 42.65 12.01 33.51
CA LEU A 4 41.43 11.47 34.10
C LEU A 4 40.29 11.64 33.10
N PHE A 5 40.02 10.61 32.31
CA PHE A 5 38.73 10.48 31.64
C PHE A 5 37.68 10.11 32.70
N SER A 6 36.63 10.93 32.81
CA SER A 6 35.53 10.73 33.75
C SER A 6 34.62 9.61 33.24
N PRO A 7 34.32 8.56 34.03
CA PRO A 7 33.48 7.44 33.58
C PRO A 7 32.12 7.85 33.00
N THR A 8 31.58 8.99 33.44
CA THR A 8 30.32 9.55 32.96
C THR A 8 30.41 10.19 31.57
N SER A 9 31.56 10.74 31.18
CA SER A 9 31.73 11.34 29.84
C SER A 9 31.87 10.28 28.76
N ASP A 10 32.53 9.16 29.07
CA ASP A 10 32.68 8.04 28.12
C ASP A 10 31.34 7.34 27.86
N VAL A 11 30.57 7.05 28.92
CA VAL A 11 29.23 6.45 28.79
C VAL A 11 28.28 7.35 27.98
N LYS A 12 28.39 8.67 28.15
CA LYS A 12 27.58 9.62 27.38
C LYS A 12 27.93 9.61 25.88
N ARG A 13 29.22 9.59 25.55
CA ARG A 13 29.69 9.48 24.16
C ARG A 13 29.20 8.18 23.53
N ASP A 14 29.34 7.07 24.24
CA ASP A 14 28.93 5.76 23.73
C ASP A 14 27.41 5.69 23.51
N LEU A 15 26.62 6.35 24.35
CA LEU A 15 25.18 6.47 24.18
C LEU A 15 24.82 7.29 22.92
N GLU A 16 25.50 8.41 22.69
CA GLU A 16 25.31 9.24 21.50
C GLU A 16 25.68 8.47 20.21
N GLU A 17 26.78 7.73 20.23
CA GLU A 17 27.16 6.83 19.13
C GLU A 17 26.12 5.73 18.89
N LEU A 18 25.60 5.12 19.95
CA LEU A 18 24.59 4.09 19.84
C LEU A 18 23.28 4.65 19.27
N GLN A 19 22.90 5.88 19.64
CA GLN A 19 21.73 6.55 19.09
C GLN A 19 21.89 6.87 17.60
N VAL A 20 23.08 7.27 17.15
CA VAL A 20 23.37 7.48 15.73
C VAL A 20 23.27 6.15 14.97
N LYS A 21 23.94 5.10 15.45
CA LYS A 21 23.89 3.76 14.85
C LYS A 21 22.47 3.22 14.78
N HIS A 22 21.67 3.40 15.83
CA HIS A 22 20.26 3.00 15.84
C HIS A 22 19.44 3.75 14.77
N ARG A 23 19.64 5.06 14.64
CA ARG A 23 18.95 5.89 13.64
C ARG A 23 19.28 5.45 12.21
N ASP A 24 20.55 5.14 11.94
CA ASP A 24 21.00 4.69 10.62
C ASP A 24 20.54 3.27 10.32
N LEU A 25 20.48 2.40 11.34
CA LEU A 25 19.90 1.07 11.22
C LEU A 25 18.40 1.14 10.88
N LEU A 26 17.64 2.02 11.54
CA LEU A 26 16.21 2.22 11.24
C LEU A 26 15.98 2.69 9.80
N LYS A 27 16.81 3.60 9.29
CA LYS A 27 16.76 4.02 7.87
C LYS A 27 17.04 2.87 6.93
N THR A 28 18.05 2.05 7.26
CA THR A 28 18.45 0.89 6.46
C THR A 28 17.34 -0.15 6.42
N ILE A 29 16.74 -0.47 7.58
CA ILE A 29 15.60 -1.38 7.67
C ILE A 29 14.42 -0.86 6.86
N SER A 30 14.10 0.44 6.96
CA SER A 30 13.03 1.05 6.16
C SER A 30 13.29 0.94 4.65
N TYR A 31 14.53 1.18 4.22
CA TYR A 31 14.93 1.04 2.81
C TYR A 31 14.78 -0.41 2.31
N TYR A 32 15.25 -1.41 3.06
CA TYR A 32 15.13 -2.81 2.65
C TYR A 32 13.70 -3.33 2.76
N ALA A 33 12.94 -2.90 3.76
CA ALA A 33 11.52 -3.21 3.87
C ALA A 33 10.74 -2.64 2.67
N ALA A 34 11.03 -1.39 2.26
CA ALA A 34 10.45 -0.81 1.06
C ALA A 34 10.88 -1.54 -0.22
N LYS A 35 12.16 -1.97 -0.30
CA LYS A 35 12.71 -2.69 -1.45
C LYS A 35 12.12 -4.09 -1.60
N GLU A 36 11.96 -4.85 -0.52
CA GLU A 36 11.34 -6.18 -0.53
C GLU A 36 9.81 -6.10 -0.65
N ALA A 37 9.17 -5.05 -0.14
CA ALA A 37 7.73 -4.81 -0.31
C ALA A 37 7.34 -4.43 -1.75
N CYS A 38 8.29 -4.18 -2.66
CA CYS A 38 8.03 -3.71 -4.02
C CYS A 38 8.04 -4.80 -5.09
N VAL A 39 7.82 -6.07 -4.75
CA VAL A 39 7.69 -7.14 -5.76
C VAL A 39 6.25 -7.62 -5.83
N CYS A 40 5.58 -7.26 -6.92
CA CYS A 40 4.26 -7.81 -7.22
C CYS A 40 4.38 -9.20 -7.87
N PRO A 41 3.37 -10.07 -7.71
CA PRO A 41 3.34 -11.34 -8.42
C PRO A 41 3.44 -11.15 -9.94
N ARG A 42 3.89 -12.18 -10.65
CA ARG A 42 4.04 -12.11 -12.10
C ARG A 42 2.72 -11.72 -12.76
N GLY A 43 2.76 -10.72 -13.65
CA GLY A 43 1.57 -10.20 -14.35
C GLY A 43 0.81 -9.10 -13.59
N TRP A 44 1.22 -8.77 -12.37
CA TRP A 44 0.67 -7.67 -11.59
C TRP A 44 1.50 -6.40 -11.78
N LYS A 45 0.85 -5.23 -11.74
CA LYS A 45 1.50 -3.93 -11.85
C LYS A 45 1.59 -3.26 -10.49
N ILE A 46 2.75 -2.70 -10.16
CA ILE A 46 2.93 -1.93 -8.93
C ILE A 46 2.58 -0.46 -9.15
N HIS A 47 1.80 0.11 -8.26
CA HIS A 47 1.58 1.55 -8.16
C HIS A 47 1.46 1.95 -6.69
N GLN A 48 2.29 2.91 -6.26
CA GLN A 48 2.32 3.39 -4.87
C GLN A 48 2.44 2.27 -3.81
N GLY A 49 3.19 1.20 -4.10
CA GLY A 49 3.37 0.07 -3.19
C GLY A 49 2.19 -0.91 -3.14
N ILE A 50 1.18 -0.73 -3.98
CA ILE A 50 0.04 -1.64 -4.13
C ILE A 50 0.18 -2.38 -5.47
N CYS A 51 -0.17 -3.67 -5.46
CA CYS A 51 -0.16 -4.52 -6.64
C CYS A 51 -1.56 -4.61 -7.25
N TYR A 52 -1.67 -4.33 -8.55
CA TYR A 52 -2.91 -4.35 -9.31
C TYR A 52 -2.88 -5.46 -10.36
N TYR A 53 -3.97 -6.22 -10.43
CA TYR A 53 -4.18 -7.23 -11.44
C TYR A 53 -5.31 -6.82 -12.37
N PHE A 54 -5.03 -6.81 -13.66
CA PHE A 54 -6.00 -6.51 -14.71
C PHE A 54 -6.36 -7.81 -15.42
N SER A 55 -7.46 -8.43 -14.97
CA SER A 55 -7.94 -9.67 -15.59
C SER A 55 -8.38 -9.42 -17.02
N THR A 56 -7.97 -10.30 -17.95
CA THR A 56 -8.46 -10.31 -19.33
C THR A 56 -9.72 -11.16 -19.51
N GLU A 57 -10.16 -11.87 -18.47
CA GLU A 57 -11.34 -12.71 -18.50
C GLU A 57 -12.62 -11.88 -18.37
N LYS A 58 -13.58 -12.12 -19.26
CA LYS A 58 -14.89 -11.45 -19.24
C LYS A 58 -15.82 -12.18 -18.27
N MET A 59 -16.19 -11.48 -17.20
CA MET A 59 -17.02 -12.00 -16.12
C MET A 59 -18.14 -11.02 -15.79
N ASN A 60 -19.21 -11.51 -15.16
CA ASN A 60 -20.15 -10.62 -14.49
C ASN A 60 -19.55 -10.06 -13.20
N TRP A 61 -20.20 -9.04 -12.62
CA TRP A 61 -19.70 -8.40 -11.41
C TRP A 61 -19.50 -9.39 -10.26
N ALA A 62 -20.47 -10.27 -9.99
CA ALA A 62 -20.42 -11.22 -8.88
C ALA A 62 -19.23 -12.20 -9.00
N GLN A 63 -18.96 -12.71 -10.20
CA GLN A 63 -17.79 -13.54 -10.49
C GLN A 63 -16.48 -12.77 -10.26
N SER A 64 -16.42 -11.51 -10.69
CA SER A 64 -15.25 -10.65 -10.49
C SER A 64 -15.00 -10.33 -9.01
N ALA A 65 -16.07 -10.17 -8.22
CA ALA A 65 -15.98 -9.91 -6.78
C ALA A 65 -15.40 -11.11 -6.01
N VAL A 66 -15.73 -12.34 -6.43
CA VAL A 66 -15.13 -13.55 -5.83
C VAL A 66 -13.63 -13.63 -6.10
N LEU A 67 -13.16 -13.19 -7.27
CA LEU A 67 -11.73 -13.11 -7.56
C LEU A 67 -11.02 -12.04 -6.72
N HIS A 68 -11.68 -10.90 -6.47
CA HIS A 68 -11.18 -9.86 -5.59
C HIS A 68 -10.87 -10.43 -4.18
N LEU A 69 -11.80 -11.20 -3.61
CA LEU A 69 -11.66 -11.81 -2.28
C LEU A 69 -10.56 -12.87 -2.21
N LYS A 70 -10.24 -13.54 -3.33
CA LYS A 70 -9.28 -14.65 -3.38
C LYS A 70 -7.85 -14.24 -3.73
N GLY A 71 -7.66 -13.10 -4.40
CA GLY A 71 -6.40 -12.86 -5.13
C GLY A 71 -5.70 -11.54 -4.88
N GLY A 72 -6.40 -10.47 -4.45
CA GLY A 72 -5.70 -9.21 -4.22
C GLY A 72 -6.60 -8.06 -3.87
N LYS A 73 -6.07 -7.20 -3.00
CA LYS A 73 -6.60 -5.86 -2.75
C LYS A 73 -6.55 -5.08 -4.06
N SER A 74 -7.67 -4.96 -4.76
CA SER A 74 -7.77 -3.99 -5.85
C SER A 74 -8.41 -2.72 -5.32
N GLY A 75 -7.54 -1.80 -4.88
CA GLY A 75 -7.74 -0.35 -4.82
C GLY A 75 -9.09 0.13 -4.30
N TYR A 76 -9.13 0.46 -3.01
CA TYR A 76 -9.85 1.66 -2.59
C TYR A 76 -9.38 2.78 -3.52
N CYS A 77 -10.16 3.19 -4.52
CA CYS A 77 -9.74 4.26 -5.42
C CYS A 77 -9.65 5.57 -4.63
N LYS A 78 -8.52 5.83 -3.98
CA LYS A 78 -8.31 6.99 -3.10
C LYS A 78 -7.67 8.10 -3.92
N GLY A 79 -8.48 8.63 -4.84
CA GLY A 79 -8.24 9.91 -5.48
C GLY A 79 -7.75 9.86 -6.94
N PRO A 80 -7.51 11.05 -7.54
CA PRO A 80 -7.32 11.20 -8.99
C PRO A 80 -6.10 10.46 -9.55
N GLN A 81 -5.03 10.31 -8.76
CA GLN A 81 -3.80 9.66 -9.22
C GLN A 81 -4.01 8.16 -9.47
N GLU A 82 -4.69 7.49 -8.55
CA GLU A 82 -5.00 6.06 -8.68
C GLU A 82 -5.99 5.83 -9.83
N GLN A 83 -7.02 6.68 -9.95
CA GLN A 83 -7.95 6.64 -11.09
C GLN A 83 -7.22 6.77 -12.43
N ASN A 84 -6.29 7.72 -12.55
CA ASN A 84 -5.50 7.89 -13.76
C ASN A 84 -4.60 6.69 -14.05
N PHE A 85 -3.98 6.11 -13.00
CA PHE A 85 -3.21 4.88 -13.15
C PHE A 85 -4.08 3.74 -13.69
N LEU A 86 -5.25 3.50 -13.10
CA LEU A 86 -6.17 2.44 -13.54
C LEU A 86 -6.58 2.65 -15.01
N LEU A 87 -7.01 3.87 -15.36
CA LEU A 87 -7.43 4.21 -16.72
C LEU A 87 -6.31 4.07 -17.76
N SER A 88 -5.08 4.42 -17.41
CA SER A 88 -3.94 4.28 -18.33
C SER A 88 -3.51 2.82 -18.59
N ASN A 89 -4.02 1.86 -17.81
CA ASN A 89 -3.64 0.46 -17.90
C ASN A 89 -4.74 -0.46 -18.45
N VAL A 90 -5.91 0.07 -18.77
CA VAL A 90 -7.03 -0.67 -19.35
C VAL A 90 -7.39 -0.15 -20.73
N GLY A 91 -7.64 -1.06 -21.68
CA GLY A 91 -8.16 -0.73 -23.02
C GLY A 91 -9.65 -0.98 -23.19
N GLU A 92 -10.28 -1.62 -22.21
CA GLU A 92 -11.70 -1.98 -22.18
C GLU A 92 -12.30 -1.67 -20.80
N THR A 93 -13.62 -1.75 -20.67
CA THR A 93 -14.32 -1.62 -19.39
C THR A 93 -13.98 -2.78 -18.46
N HIS A 94 -13.63 -2.48 -17.21
CA HIS A 94 -13.36 -3.47 -16.18
C HIS A 94 -14.29 -3.25 -14.98
N TRP A 95 -14.69 -4.34 -14.32
CA TRP A 95 -15.39 -4.25 -13.04
C TRP A 95 -14.44 -3.77 -11.95
N ILE A 96 -14.96 -2.89 -11.09
CA ILE A 96 -14.34 -2.53 -9.82
C ILE A 96 -15.14 -3.16 -8.67
N GLY A 97 -14.55 -3.17 -7.47
CA GLY A 97 -15.17 -3.78 -6.29
C GLY A 97 -16.36 -3.02 -5.70
N LEU A 98 -16.95 -2.05 -6.41
CA LEU A 98 -18.06 -1.24 -5.91
C LEU A 98 -19.40 -1.78 -6.43
N ASN A 99 -20.42 -1.81 -5.57
CA ASN A 99 -21.78 -2.25 -5.91
C ASN A 99 -22.85 -1.64 -5.00
N ASP A 100 -24.10 -1.71 -5.41
CA ASP A 100 -25.28 -1.31 -4.64
C ASP A 100 -26.39 -2.39 -4.69
N GLN A 101 -26.01 -3.65 -4.87
CA GLN A 101 -26.95 -4.77 -5.07
C GLN A 101 -27.91 -4.98 -3.89
N GLU A 102 -27.43 -4.69 -2.67
CA GLU A 102 -28.23 -4.82 -1.44
C GLU A 102 -29.23 -3.66 -1.27
N THR A 103 -28.85 -2.46 -1.67
CA THR A 103 -29.69 -1.26 -1.55
C THR A 103 -29.31 -0.26 -2.62
N GLU A 104 -30.18 -0.09 -3.61
CA GLU A 104 -30.02 0.86 -4.71
C GLU A 104 -29.62 2.26 -4.19
N GLY A 105 -28.55 2.82 -4.75
CA GLY A 105 -28.02 4.13 -4.37
C GLY A 105 -27.15 4.14 -3.11
N GLN A 106 -27.01 3.01 -2.40
CA GLN A 106 -26.05 2.81 -1.30
C GLN A 106 -24.87 1.96 -1.78
N TRP A 107 -23.87 2.64 -2.32
CA TRP A 107 -22.67 2.00 -2.84
C TRP A 107 -21.75 1.51 -1.72
N VAL A 108 -21.36 0.24 -1.81
CA VAL A 108 -20.43 -0.43 -0.90
C VAL A 108 -19.33 -1.13 -1.70
N TRP A 109 -18.15 -1.19 -1.10
CA TRP A 109 -17.04 -1.99 -1.59
C TRP A 109 -17.24 -3.47 -1.23
N VAL A 110 -16.53 -4.38 -1.92
CA VAL A 110 -16.55 -5.82 -1.65
C VAL A 110 -16.15 -6.23 -0.22
N ASP A 111 -15.52 -5.34 0.54
CA ASP A 111 -15.22 -5.51 1.97
C ASP A 111 -16.33 -4.99 2.90
N ASN A 112 -17.48 -4.63 2.34
CA ASN A 112 -18.64 -4.00 2.99
C ASN A 112 -18.39 -2.58 3.52
N THR A 113 -17.30 -1.92 3.15
CA THR A 113 -17.11 -0.52 3.49
C THR A 113 -17.96 0.38 2.59
N PRO A 114 -18.70 1.36 3.13
CA PRO A 114 -19.49 2.29 2.32
C PRO A 114 -18.58 3.22 1.52
N LEU A 115 -19.06 3.64 0.34
CA LEU A 115 -18.38 4.66 -0.45
C LEU A 115 -18.34 5.99 0.32
N ASP A 116 -17.14 6.48 0.62
CA ASP A 116 -16.96 7.80 1.21
C ASP A 116 -17.13 8.89 0.14
N LYS A 117 -18.30 9.53 0.14
CA LYS A 117 -18.63 10.62 -0.80
C LYS A 117 -17.86 11.92 -0.49
N SER A 118 -17.23 12.05 0.67
CA SER A 118 -16.48 13.25 1.05
C SER A 118 -15.06 13.30 0.45
N ALA A 119 -14.53 12.17 -0.01
CA ALA A 119 -13.21 12.06 -0.65
C ALA A 119 -13.20 12.43 -2.15
N THR A 120 -14.32 12.94 -2.68
CA THR A 120 -14.52 13.21 -4.12
C THR A 120 -14.55 14.70 -4.45
N GLN A 121 -13.95 15.56 -3.62
CA GLN A 121 -13.93 17.01 -3.82
C GLN A 121 -12.51 17.58 -3.88
#